data_AF-A0A811QRW6-F1
#
_entry.id   AF-A0A811QRW6-F1
#
_cell.length_a   1.000
_cell.length_b   1.000
_cell.length_c   1.000
_cell.angle_alpha   90.00
_cell.angle_beta   90.00
_cell.angle_gamma   90.00
#
_symmetry.space_group_name_H-M   'P 1'
#
loop_
_entity.id
_entity.type
_entity.pdbx_description
1 polymer ?
#
loop_
_entity_poly.entity_id
_entity_poly.type
_entity_poly.pdbx_seq_one_letter_code
_entity_poly.pdbx_strand_id
1 'polypeptide(L)'
;MGGVVASVAATLLVVLGVASVATAQLETCNGDLPPVLAANYSGLACQPVWNNFVLRYHQDKNNVLRIVLSTMYSTGWVGMGFSRVGLMIGSSSMVGWIGKKGLPHIRQFALRGKRSSKVVVDRGFLVSNDHDHTVVVQQAKIYLAFQLRFSCRLTHQHIIMAFGNSIPVKNKLTRHQDKTSFTFDFTTGRASVDGSFPYGLRRAHGALNVFAWGVLMPISAILARYFRRMDPLWFYLHVGVQFVGFIIGLAGVVAGVALYNKIQTDTKTGG
;
A
#
# COMPACT_ATOMS: atom_id res chain seq x y z
N MET A 1 62.79 -9.56 9.87
CA MET A 1 62.36 -9.20 8.49
C MET A 1 61.41 -10.28 7.98
N GLY A 2 60.17 -9.89 7.65
CA GLY A 2 59.12 -10.68 6.95
C GLY A 2 58.53 -11.85 7.75
N GLY A 3 57.25 -11.91 8.15
CA GLY A 3 56.06 -11.27 7.62
C GLY A 3 55.12 -12.33 7.04
N VAL A 4 54.66 -13.29 7.86
CA VAL A 4 53.58 -14.21 7.49
C VAL A 4 52.26 -13.52 7.86
N VAL A 5 51.68 -12.82 6.90
CA VAL A 5 50.28 -12.35 6.99
C VAL A 5 49.48 -13.15 5.99
N ALA A 6 48.90 -14.26 6.46
CA ALA A 6 47.89 -14.99 5.72
C ALA A 6 46.62 -14.13 5.66
N SER A 7 46.38 -13.53 4.50
CA SER A 7 45.15 -12.80 4.19
C SER A 7 44.00 -13.80 4.07
N VAL A 8 43.13 -13.88 5.08
CA VAL A 8 41.84 -14.57 4.96
C VAL A 8 40.82 -13.55 4.47
N ALA A 9 40.69 -13.44 3.14
CA ALA A 9 39.63 -12.67 2.51
C ALA A 9 38.32 -13.47 2.59
N ALA A 10 37.46 -13.13 3.55
CA ALA A 10 36.08 -13.60 3.60
C ALA A 10 35.24 -12.77 2.61
N THR A 11 35.07 -13.28 1.38
CA THR A 11 34.16 -12.71 0.39
C THR A 11 32.72 -13.07 0.74
N LEU A 12 31.98 -12.11 1.31
CA LEU A 12 30.55 -12.22 1.55
C LEU A 12 29.79 -11.94 0.24
N LEU A 13 29.36 -12.99 -0.46
CA LEU A 13 28.48 -12.89 -1.63
C LEU A 13 27.05 -12.56 -1.17
N VAL A 14 26.72 -11.27 -1.11
CA VAL A 14 25.33 -10.80 -1.02
C VAL A 14 24.77 -10.75 -2.44
N VAL A 15 24.18 -11.85 -2.88
CA VAL A 15 23.36 -11.86 -4.11
C VAL A 15 22.07 -11.11 -3.80
N LEU A 16 22.05 -9.82 -4.12
CA LEU A 16 20.82 -9.01 -4.14
C LEU A 16 19.93 -9.53 -5.27
N GLY A 17 18.89 -10.29 -4.92
CA GLY A 17 17.82 -10.67 -5.81
C GLY A 17 16.99 -9.44 -6.21
N VAL A 18 17.41 -8.73 -7.26
CA VAL A 18 16.66 -7.58 -7.81
C VAL A 18 15.83 -7.94 -9.05
N ALA A 19 15.87 -9.20 -9.50
CA ALA A 19 15.23 -9.62 -10.75
C ALA A 19 13.77 -10.09 -10.63
N SER A 20 13.25 -10.33 -9.42
CA SER A 20 11.94 -10.98 -9.21
C SER A 20 10.73 -10.03 -9.17
N VAL A 21 10.93 -8.70 -9.13
CA VAL A 21 9.82 -7.74 -9.02
C VAL A 21 9.24 -7.39 -10.40
N ALA A 22 10.09 -7.29 -11.43
CA ALA A 22 9.65 -6.86 -12.77
C ALA A 22 8.82 -7.92 -13.51
N THR A 23 9.14 -9.22 -13.32
CA THR A 23 8.44 -10.32 -13.98
C THR A 23 7.03 -10.55 -13.42
N ALA A 24 6.84 -10.37 -12.11
CA ALA A 24 5.53 -10.51 -11.46
C ALA A 24 4.52 -9.42 -11.88
N GLN A 25 5.00 -8.21 -12.20
CA GLN A 25 4.13 -7.10 -12.65
C GLN A 25 3.54 -7.35 -14.04
N LEU A 26 4.28 -8.00 -14.94
CA LEU A 26 3.86 -8.24 -16.32
C LEU A 26 2.76 -9.32 -16.41
N GLU A 27 2.84 -10.38 -15.62
CA GLU A 27 1.86 -11.47 -15.67
C GLU A 27 0.45 -11.05 -15.21
N THR A 28 0.36 -10.11 -14.28
CA THR A 28 -0.94 -9.74 -13.68
C THR A 28 -1.85 -8.96 -14.66
N CYS A 29 -1.25 -8.26 -15.63
CA CYS A 29 -1.97 -7.48 -16.63
C CYS A 29 -2.35 -8.25 -17.90
N ASN A 30 -1.75 -9.42 -18.12
CA ASN A 30 -2.01 -10.27 -19.29
C ASN A 30 -3.33 -11.04 -19.23
N GLY A 31 -4.01 -11.07 -18.08
CA GLY A 31 -5.30 -11.75 -17.95
C GLY A 31 -6.43 -11.00 -18.64
N ASP A 32 -7.24 -11.72 -19.41
CA ASP A 32 -8.43 -11.16 -20.07
C ASP A 32 -9.49 -10.68 -19.07
N LEU A 33 -10.25 -9.66 -19.48
CA LEU A 33 -11.43 -9.23 -18.74
C LEU A 33 -12.57 -10.23 -18.92
N PRO A 34 -13.45 -10.38 -17.90
CA PRO A 34 -14.69 -11.13 -18.05
C PRO A 34 -15.46 -10.71 -19.32
N PRO A 35 -16.10 -11.63 -20.06
CA PRO A 35 -16.78 -11.31 -21.32
C PRO A 35 -17.81 -10.17 -21.20
N VAL A 36 -18.52 -10.12 -20.07
CA VAL A 36 -19.49 -9.07 -19.73
C VAL A 36 -18.86 -7.67 -19.63
N LEU A 37 -17.57 -7.58 -19.31
CA LEU A 37 -16.82 -6.32 -19.28
C LEU A 37 -16.08 -6.05 -20.58
N ALA A 38 -15.61 -7.09 -21.27
CA ALA A 38 -14.80 -6.97 -22.48
C ALA A 38 -15.48 -6.16 -23.59
N ALA A 39 -16.82 -6.20 -23.67
CA ALA A 39 -17.59 -5.42 -24.66
C ALA A 39 -17.45 -3.90 -24.48
N ASN A 40 -17.49 -3.41 -23.24
CA ASN A 40 -17.52 -1.97 -22.93
C ASN A 40 -16.18 -1.42 -22.39
N TYR A 41 -15.26 -2.31 -22.02
CA TYR A 41 -14.00 -2.00 -21.34
C TYR A 41 -12.79 -2.64 -22.05
N SER A 42 -12.78 -2.67 -23.38
CA SER A 42 -11.63 -3.09 -24.18
C SER A 42 -10.59 -1.95 -24.32
N GLY A 43 -9.34 -2.31 -24.62
CA GLY A 43 -8.27 -1.34 -24.92
C GLY A 43 -7.81 -0.47 -23.74
N LEU A 44 -8.07 -0.89 -22.50
CA LEU A 44 -7.64 -0.16 -21.31
C LEU A 44 -6.14 -0.35 -21.05
N ALA A 45 -5.45 0.73 -20.68
CA ALA A 45 -4.13 0.63 -20.08
C ALA A 45 -4.23 -0.14 -18.76
N CYS A 46 -3.22 -0.94 -18.42
CA CYS A 46 -3.24 -1.82 -17.25
C CYS A 46 -2.02 -1.60 -16.37
N GLN A 47 -2.23 -1.48 -15.05
CA GLN A 47 -1.17 -1.32 -14.07
C GLN A 47 -1.47 -2.09 -12.77
N PRO A 48 -0.54 -2.91 -12.26
CA PRO A 48 -0.61 -3.41 -10.88
C PRO A 48 -0.32 -2.25 -9.92
N VAL A 49 -1.20 -2.03 -8.94
CA VAL A 49 -1.16 -0.81 -8.11
C VAL A 49 -0.99 -1.07 -6.62
N TRP A 50 -1.41 -2.23 -6.11
CA TRP A 50 -1.30 -2.55 -4.68
C TRP A 50 -1.56 -4.04 -4.39
N ASN A 51 -0.57 -4.79 -3.93
CA ASN A 51 -0.69 -6.25 -3.71
C ASN A 51 -1.25 -6.94 -4.98
N ASN A 52 -2.43 -7.54 -4.89
CA ASN A 52 -3.12 -8.20 -6.00
C ASN A 52 -4.11 -7.29 -6.75
N PHE A 53 -4.12 -5.98 -6.44
CA PHE A 53 -4.96 -5.01 -7.10
C PHE A 53 -4.36 -4.59 -8.45
N VAL A 54 -5.19 -4.69 -9.47
CA VAL A 54 -4.90 -4.24 -10.83
C VAL A 54 -5.88 -3.13 -11.19
N LEU A 55 -5.35 -2.01 -11.66
CA LEU A 55 -6.10 -0.92 -12.21
C LEU A 55 -6.00 -0.95 -13.73
N ARG A 56 -7.14 -1.16 -14.40
CA ARG A 56 -7.27 -0.91 -15.83
C ARG A 56 -8.03 0.38 -16.05
N TYR A 57 -7.54 1.23 -16.96
CA TYR A 57 -8.12 2.56 -17.15
C TYR A 57 -7.98 3.08 -18.59
N HIS A 58 -8.87 3.99 -18.97
CA HIS A 58 -8.78 4.77 -20.20
C HIS A 58 -9.52 6.10 -20.02
N GLN A 59 -8.96 7.19 -20.53
CA GLN A 59 -9.61 8.50 -20.51
C GLN A 59 -9.89 9.00 -21.92
N ASP A 60 -11.18 9.20 -22.22
CA ASP A 60 -11.61 9.67 -23.54
C ASP A 60 -11.50 11.20 -23.71
N LYS A 61 -11.89 11.67 -24.90
CA LYS A 61 -11.83 13.10 -25.27
C LYS A 61 -12.82 13.97 -24.48
N ASN A 62 -13.84 13.36 -23.87
CA ASN A 62 -14.89 14.04 -23.10
C ASN A 62 -14.57 14.07 -21.59
N ASN A 63 -13.32 13.78 -21.23
CA ASN A 63 -12.84 13.68 -19.85
C ASN A 63 -13.56 12.59 -19.04
N VAL A 64 -14.08 11.56 -19.70
CA VAL A 64 -14.64 10.38 -19.02
C VAL A 64 -13.54 9.36 -18.82
N LEU A 65 -13.31 9.03 -17.55
CA LEU A 65 -12.38 8.02 -17.10
C LEU A 65 -13.14 6.70 -16.89
N ARG A 66 -12.84 5.71 -17.73
CA ARG A 66 -13.31 4.33 -17.58
C ARG A 66 -12.33 3.57 -16.72
N ILE A 67 -12.83 2.88 -15.70
CA ILE A 67 -12.01 2.12 -14.75
C ILE A 67 -12.55 0.70 -14.67
N VAL A 68 -11.63 -0.27 -14.66
CA VAL A 68 -11.87 -1.61 -14.13
C VAL A 68 -10.83 -1.89 -13.06
N LEU A 69 -11.27 -1.93 -11.81
CA LEU A 69 -10.45 -2.34 -10.68
C LEU A 69 -10.69 -3.82 -10.41
N SER A 70 -9.62 -4.62 -10.33
CA SER A 70 -9.75 -6.03 -9.95
C SER A 70 -8.78 -6.44 -8.87
N THR A 71 -9.20 -7.42 -8.07
CA THR A 71 -8.38 -8.00 -7.00
C THR A 71 -8.95 -9.37 -6.60
N MET A 72 -8.15 -10.17 -5.88
CA MET A 72 -8.63 -11.40 -5.29
C MET A 72 -9.74 -11.11 -4.27
N TYR A 73 -10.79 -11.94 -4.29
CA TYR A 73 -12.00 -11.71 -3.52
C TYR A 73 -12.61 -13.01 -3.01
N SER A 74 -12.93 -13.02 -1.71
CA SER A 74 -13.71 -14.07 -1.06
C SER A 74 -15.06 -13.53 -0.59
N THR A 75 -15.04 -12.45 0.21
CA THR A 75 -16.23 -11.82 0.79
C THR A 75 -15.93 -10.38 1.18
N GLY A 76 -16.98 -9.61 1.43
CA GLY A 76 -16.90 -8.24 1.94
C GLY A 76 -17.02 -7.19 0.85
N TRP A 77 -16.19 -6.16 0.89
CA TRP A 77 -16.25 -5.02 -0.02
C TRP A 77 -14.86 -4.56 -0.45
N VAL A 78 -14.79 -4.00 -1.65
CA VAL A 78 -13.59 -3.41 -2.24
C VAL A 78 -13.91 -1.99 -2.67
N GLY A 79 -12.99 -1.05 -2.41
CA GLY A 79 -13.20 0.37 -2.70
C GLY A 79 -11.99 1.04 -3.31
N MET A 80 -12.27 1.94 -4.27
CA MET A 80 -11.30 2.88 -4.83
C MET A 80 -11.86 4.30 -4.67
N GLY A 81 -11.03 5.20 -4.15
CA GLY A 81 -11.38 6.58 -3.87
C GLY A 81 -10.40 7.57 -4.48
N PHE A 82 -10.93 8.76 -4.71
CA PHE A 82 -10.24 9.92 -5.22
C PHE A 82 -10.09 10.90 -4.06
N SER A 83 -8.87 11.29 -3.78
CA SER A 83 -8.53 12.20 -2.70
C SER A 83 -7.80 13.43 -3.23
N ARG A 84 -8.01 14.58 -2.60
CA ARG A 84 -7.20 15.78 -2.89
C ARG A 84 -5.81 15.71 -2.27
N VAL A 85 -5.64 14.92 -1.21
CA VAL A 85 -4.44 14.93 -0.34
C VAL A 85 -3.98 13.53 0.08
N GLY A 86 -4.50 12.47 -0.56
CA GLY A 86 -4.21 11.07 -0.18
C GLY A 86 -4.86 10.59 1.13
N LEU A 87 -5.73 11.40 1.75
CA LEU A 87 -6.41 11.03 3.00
C LEU A 87 -7.82 10.51 2.75
N MET A 88 -8.29 9.65 3.65
CA MET A 88 -9.67 9.14 3.61
C MET A 88 -10.70 10.26 3.80
N ILE A 89 -10.51 11.11 4.81
CA ILE A 89 -11.48 12.16 5.14
C ILE A 89 -11.44 13.24 4.05
N GLY A 90 -12.61 13.63 3.55
CA GLY A 90 -12.75 14.59 2.45
C GLY A 90 -12.69 13.97 1.06
N SER A 91 -12.54 12.65 0.96
CA SER A 91 -12.50 11.92 -0.31
C SER A 91 -13.86 11.40 -0.74
N SER A 92 -13.92 10.99 -2.01
CA SER A 92 -15.09 10.33 -2.60
C SER A 92 -14.66 9.02 -3.21
N SER A 93 -15.43 7.95 -3.01
CA SER A 93 -15.05 6.59 -3.42
C SER A 93 -16.16 5.81 -4.07
N MET A 94 -15.80 4.96 -5.03
CA MET A 94 -16.65 3.91 -5.55
C MET A 94 -16.34 2.61 -4.80
N VAL A 95 -17.36 1.99 -4.24
CA VAL A 95 -17.23 0.76 -3.44
C VAL A 95 -18.16 -0.29 -3.97
N GLY A 96 -17.61 -1.48 -4.24
CA GLY A 96 -18.32 -2.62 -4.79
C GLY A 96 -18.25 -3.86 -3.90
N TRP A 97 -19.32 -4.65 -3.90
CA TRP A 97 -19.42 -5.90 -3.15
C TRP A 97 -20.45 -6.85 -3.77
N ILE A 98 -20.39 -8.12 -3.38
CA ILE A 98 -21.47 -9.09 -3.62
C ILE A 98 -22.30 -9.20 -2.34
N GLY A 99 -23.61 -8.90 -2.44
CA GLY A 99 -24.55 -8.98 -1.34
C GLY A 99 -24.82 -10.42 -0.91
N LYS A 100 -25.48 -10.60 0.25
CA LYS A 100 -25.78 -11.94 0.80
C LYS A 100 -26.61 -12.84 -0.13
N LYS A 101 -27.38 -12.24 -1.04
CA LYS A 101 -28.19 -12.95 -2.05
C LYS A 101 -27.43 -13.22 -3.36
N GLY A 102 -26.11 -13.00 -3.40
CA GLY A 102 -25.31 -13.10 -4.61
C GLY A 102 -25.44 -11.92 -5.58
N LEU A 103 -26.23 -10.90 -5.23
CA LEU A 103 -26.45 -9.74 -6.09
C LEU A 103 -25.27 -8.77 -6.05
N PRO A 104 -24.78 -8.29 -7.20
CA PRO A 104 -23.72 -7.29 -7.26
C PRO A 104 -24.22 -5.92 -6.82
N HIS A 105 -23.37 -5.20 -6.10
CA HIS A 105 -23.63 -3.83 -5.68
C HIS A 105 -22.40 -2.97 -5.92
N ILE A 106 -22.61 -1.75 -6.38
CA ILE A 106 -21.60 -0.69 -6.45
C ILE A 106 -22.27 0.65 -6.17
N ARG A 107 -21.65 1.42 -5.28
CA ARG A 107 -22.18 2.69 -4.82
C ARG A 107 -21.05 3.68 -4.59
N GLN A 108 -21.38 4.95 -4.79
CA GLN A 108 -20.51 6.06 -4.41
C GLN A 108 -20.64 6.32 -2.91
N PHE A 109 -19.55 6.73 -2.28
CA PHE A 109 -19.51 7.12 -0.87
C PHE A 109 -18.71 8.40 -0.66
N ALA A 110 -19.28 9.33 0.10
CA ALA A 110 -18.57 10.48 0.65
C ALA A 110 -17.92 10.07 1.98
N LEU A 111 -16.61 10.19 2.06
CA LEU A 111 -15.82 9.80 3.22
C LEU A 111 -15.61 11.03 4.12
N ARG A 112 -16.61 11.37 4.92
CA ARG A 112 -16.59 12.59 5.76
C ARG A 112 -15.95 12.38 7.13
N GLY A 113 -15.58 11.14 7.47
CA GLY A 113 -14.99 10.79 8.75
C GLY A 113 -14.68 9.30 8.83
N LYS A 114 -14.02 8.87 9.92
CA LYS A 114 -13.58 7.48 10.11
C LYS A 114 -14.68 6.56 10.68
N ARG A 115 -15.77 7.13 11.21
CA ARG A 115 -16.92 6.37 11.70
C ARG A 115 -17.86 5.99 10.55
N SER A 116 -18.45 4.81 10.60
CA SER A 116 -19.40 4.33 9.57
C SER A 116 -20.60 5.28 9.36
N SER A 117 -21.01 6.02 10.39
CA SER A 117 -22.05 7.06 10.27
C SER A 117 -21.63 8.27 9.42
N LYS A 118 -20.33 8.56 9.34
CA LYS A 118 -19.74 9.64 8.52
C LYS A 118 -19.31 9.17 7.13
N VAL A 119 -19.50 7.88 6.82
CA VAL A 119 -19.38 7.32 5.47
C VAL A 119 -20.77 7.29 4.86
N VAL A 120 -21.03 8.21 3.94
CA VAL A 120 -22.38 8.50 3.44
C VAL A 120 -22.51 7.98 2.02
N VAL A 121 -23.42 7.03 1.82
CA VAL A 121 -23.74 6.44 0.51
C VAL A 121 -24.41 7.46 -0.42
N ASP A 122 -24.21 7.30 -1.74
CA ASP A 122 -24.82 8.09 -2.82
C ASP A 122 -24.57 9.60 -2.70
N ARG A 123 -23.43 9.93 -2.08
CA ARG A 123 -22.91 11.28 -1.91
C ARG A 123 -21.44 11.31 -2.28
N GLY A 124 -20.93 12.48 -2.57
CA GLY A 124 -19.53 12.69 -2.92
C GLY A 124 -19.41 13.66 -4.08
N PHE A 125 -18.18 13.87 -4.56
CA PHE A 125 -17.91 14.77 -5.68
C PHE A 125 -17.67 14.03 -7.01
N LEU A 126 -17.63 12.70 -7.01
CA LEU A 126 -17.51 11.94 -8.26
C LEU A 126 -18.81 12.07 -9.03
N VAL A 127 -18.71 12.39 -10.31
CA VAL A 127 -19.86 12.43 -11.23
C VAL A 127 -19.82 11.15 -12.04
N SER A 128 -20.84 10.31 -11.88
CA SER A 128 -20.96 9.03 -12.54
C SER A 128 -22.35 8.86 -13.16
N ASN A 129 -22.44 8.05 -14.22
CA ASN A 129 -23.72 7.64 -14.78
C ASN A 129 -24.10 6.29 -14.17
N ASP A 130 -25.11 6.24 -13.31
CA ASP A 130 -25.44 5.06 -12.49
C ASP A 130 -25.78 3.80 -13.30
N HIS A 131 -26.03 3.94 -14.60
CA HIS A 131 -26.35 2.85 -15.52
C HIS A 131 -25.10 2.11 -16.06
N ASP A 132 -23.90 2.68 -15.89
CA ASP A 132 -22.66 2.17 -16.50
C ASP A 132 -21.74 1.46 -15.49
N HIS A 133 -22.27 1.07 -14.33
CA HIS A 133 -21.49 0.43 -13.27
C HIS A 133 -21.79 -1.06 -13.17
N THR A 134 -20.73 -1.87 -13.16
CA THR A 134 -20.85 -3.32 -13.14
C THR A 134 -19.91 -3.92 -12.10
N VAL A 135 -20.42 -4.87 -11.30
CA VAL A 135 -19.61 -5.70 -10.41
C VAL A 135 -19.78 -7.15 -10.78
N VAL A 136 -18.67 -7.84 -11.00
CA VAL A 136 -18.64 -9.25 -11.39
C VAL A 136 -17.60 -9.96 -10.56
N VAL A 137 -17.91 -11.20 -10.15
CA VAL A 137 -16.93 -12.10 -9.55
C VAL A 137 -16.73 -13.29 -10.49
N GLN A 138 -15.48 -13.54 -10.86
CA GLN A 138 -15.10 -14.68 -11.69
C GLN A 138 -13.73 -15.20 -11.22
N GLN A 139 -13.61 -16.52 -11.07
CA GLN A 139 -12.35 -17.19 -10.69
C GLN A 139 -11.67 -16.54 -9.46
N ALA A 140 -12.42 -16.38 -8.36
CA ALA A 140 -11.95 -15.76 -7.11
C ALA A 140 -11.41 -14.32 -7.24
N LYS A 141 -11.74 -13.61 -8.32
CA LYS A 141 -11.48 -12.17 -8.48
C LYS A 141 -12.78 -11.40 -8.58
N ILE A 142 -12.83 -10.26 -7.90
CA ILE A 142 -13.89 -9.26 -8.10
C ILE A 142 -13.40 -8.21 -9.09
N TYR A 143 -14.30 -7.75 -9.96
CA TYR A 143 -14.10 -6.68 -10.93
C TYR A 143 -15.11 -5.59 -10.65
N LEU A 144 -14.64 -4.36 -10.42
CA LEU A 144 -15.45 -3.17 -10.28
C LEU A 144 -15.22 -2.32 -11.53
N ALA A 145 -16.22 -2.27 -12.39
CA ALA A 145 -16.20 -1.46 -13.60
C ALA A 145 -17.12 -0.25 -13.41
N PHE A 146 -16.61 0.95 -13.66
CA PHE A 146 -17.39 2.18 -13.55
C PHE A 146 -16.80 3.30 -14.42
N GLN A 147 -17.58 4.35 -14.65
CA GLN A 147 -17.18 5.50 -15.46
C GLN A 147 -17.38 6.79 -14.66
N LEU A 148 -16.35 7.64 -14.67
CA LEU A 148 -16.36 8.90 -13.94
C LEU A 148 -16.09 10.05 -14.90
N ARG A 149 -16.89 11.11 -14.82
CA ARG A 149 -16.70 12.33 -15.60
C ARG A 149 -15.99 13.39 -14.77
N PHE A 150 -14.95 13.99 -15.35
CA PHE A 150 -14.21 15.08 -14.75
C PHE A 150 -14.33 16.35 -15.60
N SER A 151 -14.09 17.51 -14.98
CA SER A 151 -14.10 18.80 -15.69
C SER A 151 -12.94 18.93 -16.68
N CYS A 152 -11.81 18.27 -16.40
CA CYS A 152 -10.62 18.25 -17.24
C CYS A 152 -9.98 16.86 -17.26
N ARG A 153 -9.06 16.64 -18.20
CA ARG A 153 -8.29 15.40 -18.30
C ARG A 153 -7.43 15.23 -17.05
N LEU A 154 -7.46 14.04 -16.45
CA LEU A 154 -6.72 13.74 -15.23
C LEU A 154 -5.29 13.40 -15.63
N THR A 155 -4.32 14.13 -15.08
CA THR A 155 -2.90 13.78 -15.21
C THR A 155 -2.44 13.09 -13.93
N HIS A 156 -2.52 13.78 -12.80
CA HIS A 156 -2.13 13.28 -11.48
C HIS A 156 -3.31 13.28 -10.52
N GLN A 157 -3.43 12.23 -9.71
CA GLN A 157 -4.52 12.09 -8.75
C GLN A 157 -4.09 11.23 -7.57
N HIS A 158 -4.38 11.68 -6.34
CA HIS A 158 -4.24 10.78 -5.19
C HIS A 158 -5.38 9.77 -5.20
N ILE A 159 -5.01 8.50 -5.27
CA ILE A 159 -5.90 7.35 -5.21
C ILE A 159 -5.75 6.70 -3.85
N ILE A 160 -6.88 6.45 -3.21
CA ILE A 160 -6.96 5.64 -2.00
C ILE A 160 -7.66 4.34 -2.34
N MET A 161 -7.17 3.22 -1.81
CA MET A 161 -7.83 1.92 -1.98
C MET A 161 -7.97 1.24 -0.63
N ALA A 162 -9.05 0.48 -0.48
CA ALA A 162 -9.33 -0.25 0.74
C ALA A 162 -10.20 -1.46 0.45
N PHE A 163 -10.11 -2.48 1.30
CA PHE A 163 -11.06 -3.58 1.32
C PHE A 163 -11.38 -3.98 2.75
N GLY A 164 -12.53 -4.61 2.95
CA GLY A 164 -12.92 -5.18 4.23
C GLY A 164 -13.74 -6.45 4.03
N ASN A 165 -13.69 -7.39 4.98
CA ASN A 165 -14.24 -8.73 4.79
C ASN A 165 -15.72 -8.86 5.18
N SER A 166 -16.32 -7.82 5.76
CA SER A 166 -17.73 -7.85 6.16
C SER A 166 -18.60 -7.33 5.02
N ILE A 167 -19.58 -8.13 4.57
CA ILE A 167 -20.54 -7.69 3.55
C ILE A 167 -21.35 -6.50 4.10
N PRO A 168 -21.39 -5.35 3.40
CA PRO A 168 -22.18 -4.20 3.80
C PRO A 168 -23.66 -4.52 4.00
N VAL A 169 -24.25 -4.00 5.08
CA VAL A 169 -25.68 -4.13 5.40
C VAL A 169 -26.30 -2.73 5.40
N LYS A 170 -27.45 -2.55 4.73
CA LYS A 170 -28.09 -1.23 4.54
C LYS A 170 -27.11 -0.16 4.02
N ASN A 171 -26.22 -0.56 3.10
CA ASN A 171 -25.15 0.28 2.53
C ASN A 171 -24.22 0.91 3.59
N LYS A 172 -24.06 0.29 4.76
CA LYS A 172 -23.08 0.73 5.77
C LYS A 172 -21.81 -0.10 5.67
N LEU A 173 -20.71 0.59 5.42
CA LEU A 173 -19.38 -0.02 5.37
C LEU A 173 -18.83 -0.19 6.78
N THR A 174 -18.23 -1.35 7.03
CA THR A 174 -17.41 -1.59 8.22
C THR A 174 -16.01 -0.99 8.03
N ARG A 175 -15.20 -1.00 9.08
CA ARG A 175 -13.79 -0.60 8.97
C ARG A 175 -13.07 -1.55 8.01
N HIS A 176 -12.28 -0.99 7.10
CA HIS A 176 -11.41 -1.74 6.19
C HIS A 176 -10.43 -2.62 6.98
N GLN A 177 -10.08 -3.79 6.43
CA GLN A 177 -9.00 -4.63 6.96
C GLN A 177 -7.65 -4.02 6.61
N ASP A 178 -7.47 -3.64 5.36
CA ASP A 178 -6.26 -2.98 4.88
C ASP A 178 -6.60 -1.83 3.93
N LYS A 179 -5.63 -0.92 3.75
CA LYS A 179 -5.77 0.27 2.90
C LYS A 179 -4.41 0.75 2.38
N THR A 180 -4.46 1.49 1.29
CA THR A 180 -3.30 2.22 0.75
C THR A 180 -3.70 3.59 0.23
N SER A 181 -2.70 4.45 0.05
CA SER A 181 -2.80 5.74 -0.63
C SER A 181 -1.56 5.95 -1.47
N PHE A 182 -1.72 6.40 -2.71
CA PHE A 182 -0.64 6.73 -3.62
C PHE A 182 -1.11 7.79 -4.62
N THR A 183 -0.16 8.47 -5.27
CA THR A 183 -0.43 9.35 -6.40
C THR A 183 -0.31 8.52 -7.68
N PHE A 184 -1.32 8.59 -8.53
CA PHE A 184 -1.33 7.92 -9.82
C PHE A 184 -1.20 8.93 -10.94
N ASP A 185 -0.24 8.70 -11.84
CA ASP A 185 -0.09 9.44 -13.08
C ASP A 185 -0.79 8.67 -14.21
N PHE A 186 -1.93 9.19 -14.65
CA PHE A 186 -2.75 8.62 -15.72
C PHE A 186 -2.10 8.77 -17.11
N THR A 187 -1.08 9.60 -17.27
CA THR A 187 -0.34 9.76 -18.53
C THR A 187 0.75 8.72 -18.70
N THR A 188 1.50 8.43 -17.62
CA THR A 188 2.61 7.45 -17.67
C THR A 188 2.24 6.07 -17.12
N GLY A 189 1.09 5.95 -16.44
CA GLY A 189 0.66 4.72 -15.77
C GLY A 189 1.49 4.40 -14.52
N ARG A 190 2.17 5.39 -13.93
CA ARG A 190 3.00 5.16 -12.76
C ARG A 190 2.24 5.49 -11.48
N ALA A 191 2.27 4.56 -10.53
CA ALA A 191 1.88 4.79 -9.15
C ALA A 191 3.11 5.19 -8.34
N SER A 192 3.12 6.39 -7.76
CA SER A 192 4.10 6.81 -6.78
C SER A 192 3.46 6.81 -5.40
N VAL A 193 4.03 6.06 -4.47
CA VAL A 193 3.61 6.17 -3.07
C VAL A 193 4.15 7.50 -2.58
N ASP A 194 3.25 8.48 -2.52
CA ASP A 194 3.60 9.79 -1.99
C ASP A 194 4.12 9.58 -0.57
N GLY A 195 5.33 10.08 -0.27
CA GLY A 195 6.07 9.86 0.97
C GLY A 195 5.38 10.43 2.23
N SER A 196 4.12 10.83 2.12
CA SER A 196 3.31 11.52 3.11
C SER A 196 2.54 10.56 4.05
N PHE A 197 2.23 9.33 3.62
CA PHE A 197 1.73 8.30 4.55
C PHE A 197 2.89 7.81 5.43
N PRO A 198 2.71 7.41 6.71
CA PRO A 198 3.85 7.11 7.57
C PRO A 198 4.53 5.76 7.25
N TYR A 199 4.46 5.32 6.00
CA TYR A 199 5.15 4.16 5.46
C TYR A 199 6.67 4.34 5.52
N GLY A 200 7.18 5.53 5.18
CA GLY A 200 8.61 5.85 5.32
C GLY A 200 9.07 5.76 6.77
N LEU A 201 8.30 6.33 7.69
CA LEU A 201 8.58 6.29 9.13
C LEU A 201 8.43 4.88 9.72
N ARG A 202 7.45 4.10 9.26
CA ARG A 202 7.27 2.68 9.62
C ARG A 202 8.42 1.82 9.12
N ARG A 203 8.89 2.04 7.89
CA ARG A 203 10.04 1.34 7.31
C ARG A 203 11.33 1.72 8.03
N ALA A 204 11.53 2.99 8.34
CA ALA A 204 12.66 3.47 9.12
C ALA A 204 12.65 2.87 10.53
N HIS A 205 11.52 2.93 11.25
CA HIS A 205 11.34 2.28 12.55
C HIS A 205 11.67 0.79 12.52
N GLY A 206 11.14 0.06 11.52
CA GLY A 206 11.41 -1.37 11.36
C GLY A 206 12.88 -1.65 11.07
N ALA A 207 13.49 -0.95 10.11
CA ALA A 207 14.89 -1.13 9.74
C ALA A 207 15.83 -0.84 10.90
N LEU A 208 15.65 0.30 11.58
CA LEU A 208 16.46 0.68 12.74
C LEU A 208 16.41 -0.38 13.85
N ASN A 209 15.22 -0.92 14.14
CA ASN A 209 15.08 -1.96 15.17
C ASN A 209 15.67 -3.31 14.75
N VAL A 210 15.55 -3.70 13.48
CA VAL A 210 16.19 -4.94 12.97
C VAL A 210 17.71 -4.82 13.06
N PHE A 211 18.30 -3.70 12.63
CA PHE A 211 19.75 -3.53 12.72
C PHE A 211 20.24 -3.40 14.17
N ALA A 212 19.54 -2.65 15.02
CA ALA A 212 19.91 -2.50 16.42
C ALA A 212 19.82 -3.83 17.17
N TRP A 213 18.61 -4.40 17.28
CA TRP A 213 18.35 -5.55 18.14
C TRP A 213 18.63 -6.89 17.47
N GLY A 214 18.44 -7.00 16.16
CA GLY A 214 18.62 -8.24 15.41
C GLY A 214 20.05 -8.49 14.94
N VAL A 215 20.88 -7.45 14.85
CA VAL A 215 22.24 -7.54 14.29
C VAL A 215 23.30 -7.05 15.28
N LEU A 216 23.27 -5.77 15.67
CA LEU A 216 24.35 -5.16 16.46
C LEU A 216 24.41 -5.69 17.89
N MET A 217 23.26 -5.85 18.56
CA MET A 217 23.22 -6.40 19.93
C MET A 217 23.77 -7.84 20.01
N PRO A 218 23.36 -8.79 19.12
CA PRO A 218 23.97 -10.11 19.07
C PRO A 218 25.48 -10.09 18.77
N ILE A 219 25.94 -9.27 17.82
CA ILE A 219 27.36 -9.14 17.48
C ILE A 219 28.17 -8.67 18.71
N SER A 220 27.67 -7.67 19.42
CA SER A 220 28.28 -7.18 20.66
C SER A 220 28.46 -8.30 21.71
N ALA A 221 27.43 -9.14 21.89
CA ALA A 221 27.49 -10.27 22.82
C ALA A 221 28.49 -11.36 22.38
N ILE A 222 28.58 -11.62 21.07
CA ILE A 222 29.56 -12.55 20.48
C ILE A 222 30.99 -12.04 20.73
N LEU A 223 31.23 -10.74 20.53
CA LEU A 223 32.53 -10.11 20.80
C LEU A 223 32.93 -10.28 22.27
N ALA A 224 32.04 -10.00 23.21
CA ALA A 224 32.33 -10.21 24.64
C ALA A 224 32.60 -11.68 24.99
N ARG A 225 31.94 -12.62 24.32
CA ARG A 225 32.07 -14.05 24.61
C ARG A 225 33.35 -14.66 24.06
N TYR A 226 33.70 -14.37 22.80
CA TYR A 226 34.76 -15.08 22.10
C TYR A 226 36.09 -14.31 22.03
N PHE A 227 36.06 -12.98 22.13
CA PHE A 227 37.26 -12.15 21.96
C PHE A 227 37.91 -11.79 23.30
N ARG A 228 37.39 -12.29 24.42
CA ARG A 228 37.81 -11.97 25.80
C ARG A 228 39.30 -12.14 26.11
N ARG A 229 40.02 -12.96 25.32
CA ARG A 229 41.48 -13.15 25.47
C ARG A 229 42.30 -11.99 24.91
N MET A 230 41.71 -11.14 24.08
CA MET A 230 42.37 -9.97 23.47
C MET A 230 42.10 -8.72 24.30
N ASP A 231 42.66 -8.67 25.51
CA ASP A 231 42.56 -7.51 26.39
C ASP A 231 43.57 -6.42 25.99
N PRO A 232 43.19 -5.12 25.95
CA PRO A 232 41.88 -4.53 26.26
C PRO A 232 40.94 -4.39 25.04
N LEU A 233 41.36 -4.87 23.87
CA LEU A 233 40.65 -4.68 22.60
C LEU A 233 39.21 -5.21 22.62
N TRP A 234 38.97 -6.36 23.24
CA TRP A 234 37.63 -6.96 23.32
C TRP A 234 36.64 -6.01 24.01
N PHE A 235 37.08 -5.31 25.05
CA PHE A 235 36.25 -4.41 25.84
C PHE A 235 35.85 -3.20 25.01
N TYR A 236 36.80 -2.58 24.31
CA TYR A 236 36.53 -1.46 23.42
C TYR A 236 35.60 -1.84 22.26
N LEU A 237 35.80 -3.03 21.66
CA LEU A 237 34.92 -3.52 20.59
C LEU A 237 33.50 -3.82 21.10
N HIS A 238 33.39 -4.49 22.25
CA HIS A 238 32.09 -4.77 22.88
C HIS A 238 31.35 -3.47 23.19
N VAL A 239 31.97 -2.55 23.94
CA VAL A 239 31.35 -1.28 24.33
C VAL A 239 31.02 -0.42 23.11
N GLY A 240 31.92 -0.35 22.11
CA GLY A 240 31.69 0.43 20.90
C GLY A 240 30.49 -0.07 20.10
N VAL A 241 30.43 -1.37 19.79
CA VAL A 241 29.31 -1.96 19.02
C VAL A 241 28.00 -1.91 19.83
N GLN A 242 28.07 -2.16 21.14
CA GLN A 242 26.92 -2.06 22.05
C GLN A 242 26.33 -0.64 22.06
N PHE A 243 27.19 0.37 22.16
CA PHE A 243 26.78 1.76 22.21
C PHE A 243 26.15 2.21 20.89
N VAL A 244 26.76 1.89 19.76
CA VAL A 244 26.18 2.18 18.43
C VAL A 244 24.82 1.49 18.26
N GLY A 245 24.72 0.21 18.62
CA GLY A 245 23.47 -0.54 18.59
C GLY A 245 22.38 0.12 19.45
N PHE A 246 22.73 0.60 20.64
CA PHE A 246 21.81 1.28 21.54
C PHE A 246 21.30 2.61 20.95
N ILE A 247 22.18 3.45 20.39
CA ILE A 247 21.80 4.73 19.78
C ILE A 247 20.85 4.52 18.58
N ILE A 248 21.15 3.54 17.72
CA ILE A 248 20.27 3.18 16.58
C ILE A 248 18.92 2.65 17.10
N GLY A 249 18.92 1.82 18.14
CA GLY A 249 17.71 1.33 18.78
C GLY A 249 16.85 2.46 19.34
N LEU A 250 17.45 3.42 20.04
CA LEU A 250 16.78 4.61 20.57
C LEU A 250 16.17 5.46 19.44
N ALA A 251 16.90 5.68 18.34
CA ALA A 251 16.36 6.35 17.16
C ALA A 251 15.16 5.59 16.57
N GLY A 252 15.21 4.26 16.56
CA GLY A 252 14.09 3.39 16.19
C GLY A 252 12.86 3.60 17.08
N VAL A 253 13.05 3.70 18.40
CA VAL A 253 11.96 3.99 19.36
C VAL A 253 11.36 5.37 19.12
N VAL A 254 12.19 6.41 18.94
CA VAL A 254 11.73 7.77 18.64
C VAL A 254 10.93 7.81 17.34
N ALA A 255 11.42 7.13 16.29
CA ALA A 255 10.67 6.97 15.04
C ALA A 255 9.32 6.27 15.25
N GLY A 256 9.26 5.29 16.15
CA GLY A 256 8.03 4.59 16.55
C GLY A 256 7.04 5.49 17.28
N VAL A 257 7.51 6.33 18.20
CA VAL A 257 6.65 7.31 18.90
C VAL A 257 6.14 8.37 17.92
N ALA A 258 7.00 8.89 17.05
CA ALA A 258 6.59 9.83 16.01
C ALA A 258 5.54 9.20 15.06
N LEU A 259 5.70 7.92 14.70
CA LEU A 259 4.74 7.15 13.92
C LEU A 259 3.40 7.04 14.64
N TYR A 260 3.42 6.66 15.92
CA TYR A 260 2.24 6.52 16.74
C TYR A 260 1.48 7.84 16.88
N ASN A 261 2.20 8.93 17.16
CA ASN A 261 1.63 10.26 17.28
C ASN A 261 1.02 10.72 15.96
N LYS A 262 1.69 10.50 14.82
CA LYS A 262 1.15 10.87 13.51
C LYS A 262 -0.13 10.09 13.17
N ILE A 263 -0.16 8.80 13.49
CA ILE A 263 -1.38 7.98 13.37
C ILE A 263 -2.49 8.52 14.29
N GLN A 264 -2.17 8.98 15.50
CA GLN A 264 -3.15 9.52 16.45
C GLN A 264 -3.61 10.95 16.15
N THR A 265 -2.74 11.86 15.70
CA THR A 265 -3.14 13.22 15.33
C THR A 265 -4.15 13.17 14.19
N ASP A 266 -3.94 12.26 13.24
CA ASP A 266 -4.92 11.97 12.20
C ASP A 266 -6.26 11.46 12.76
N THR A 267 -6.29 10.89 13.97
CA THR A 267 -7.55 10.51 14.66
C THR A 267 -8.23 11.66 15.39
N LYS A 268 -7.48 12.67 15.86
CA LYS A 268 -8.00 13.78 16.69
C LYS A 268 -8.37 15.04 15.90
N THR A 269 -7.66 15.38 14.82
CA THR A 269 -7.98 16.54 13.98
C THR A 269 -9.19 16.34 13.05
N GLY A 270 -9.83 15.16 13.11
CA GLY A 270 -11.10 14.85 12.44
C GLY A 270 -12.27 14.60 13.40
N GLY A 271 -12.22 15.17 14.60
CA GLY A 271 -13.33 15.23 15.57
C GLY A 271 -14.40 16.22 15.15
#